data_AF-A0A975BAS8-F1
#
_entry.id   AF-A0A975BAS8-F1
#
_cell.length_a   1.000
_cell.length_b   1.000
_cell.length_c   1.000
_cell.angle_alpha   90.00
_cell.angle_beta   90.00
_cell.angle_gamma   90.00
#
_symmetry.space_group_name_H-M   'P 1'
#
loop_
_entity.id
_entity.type
_entity.pdbx_description
1 polymer ?
#
loop_
_entity_poly.entity_id
_entity_poly.type
_entity_poly.pdbx_seq_one_letter_code
_entity_poly.pdbx_strand_id
1 'polypeptide(L)'
;MNIPKHIAQIPEEEKIPVVIDLLEIINFQYEEIQKLKDEIARLKGEKGKPDIKPSRLEKPDTSKKKDKGSDEKRPGSVKRQKTASLEIHKEEIIKPEVIPPGSVQRGYKEYTVQDIAGIHFGPNLQNFILYQHYHSHVTQPLIAQQL
;
A
#
# COMPACT_ATOMS: atom_id res chain seq x y z
N MET A 1 -26.49 27.83 8.23
CA MET A 1 -26.49 27.38 9.64
C MET A 1 -26.77 25.88 9.67
N ASN A 2 -25.81 25.06 10.12
CA ASN A 2 -26.04 23.63 10.29
C ASN A 2 -26.76 23.43 11.63
N ILE A 3 -28.05 23.78 11.67
CA ILE A 3 -28.85 23.68 12.89
C ILE A 3 -28.98 22.18 13.19
N PRO A 4 -28.59 21.71 14.39
CA PRO A 4 -28.80 20.32 14.80
C PRO A 4 -30.25 19.93 14.55
N LYS A 5 -30.49 18.77 13.92
CA LYS A 5 -31.84 18.32 13.48
C LYS A 5 -32.92 18.43 14.56
N HIS A 6 -32.53 18.32 15.83
CA HIS A 6 -33.40 18.43 16.99
C HIS A 6 -33.97 19.85 17.22
N ILE A 7 -33.24 20.91 16.84
CA ILE A 7 -33.63 22.31 17.10
C ILE A 7 -34.60 22.84 16.04
N ALA A 8 -34.54 22.27 14.82
CA ALA A 8 -35.50 22.57 13.76
C ALA A 8 -36.94 22.11 14.08
N GLN A 9 -37.11 21.24 15.08
CA GLN A 9 -38.40 20.67 15.50
C GLN A 9 -39.04 21.42 16.69
N ILE A 10 -38.34 22.38 17.28
CA ILE A 10 -38.82 23.14 18.43
C ILE A 10 -39.70 24.29 17.93
N PRO A 11 -40.94 24.45 18.44
CA PRO A 11 -41.80 25.58 18.08
C PRO A 11 -41.13 26.91 18.41
N GLU A 12 -41.37 27.95 17.59
CA GLU A 12 -40.68 29.26 17.73
C GLU A 12 -40.89 29.93 19.09
N GLU A 13 -42.00 29.62 19.76
CA GLU A 13 -42.34 30.12 21.09
C GLU A 13 -41.41 29.59 22.20
N GLU A 14 -40.78 28.43 21.99
CA GLU A 14 -39.82 27.82 22.93
C GLU A 14 -38.36 28.17 22.58
N LYS A 15 -38.13 28.90 21.49
CA LYS A 15 -36.79 29.32 21.08
C LYS A 15 -36.36 30.55 21.89
N ILE A 16 -35.73 30.27 23.02
CA ILE A 16 -35.12 31.30 23.86
C ILE A 16 -34.01 32.01 23.04
N PRO A 17 -34.07 33.34 22.82
CA PRO A 17 -33.11 34.07 21.97
C PRO A 17 -31.65 33.85 22.35
N VAL A 18 -31.36 33.79 23.65
CA VAL A 18 -30.02 33.50 24.19
C VAL A 18 -29.47 32.15 23.72
N VAL A 19 -30.34 31.13 23.56
CA VAL A 19 -29.93 29.80 23.08
C VAL A 19 -29.55 29.85 21.60
N ILE A 20 -30.19 30.71 20.81
CA ILE A 20 -29.86 30.90 19.39
C ILE A 20 -28.47 31.54 19.27
N ASP A 21 -28.20 32.61 20.03
CA ASP A 21 -26.92 33.31 20.03
C ASP A 21 -25.77 32.38 20.48
N LEU A 22 -26.01 31.59 21.53
CA LEU A 22 -25.05 30.59 21.99
C LEU A 22 -24.75 29.54 20.90
N LEU A 23 -25.75 29.14 20.12
CA LEU A 23 -25.58 28.17 19.04
C LEU A 23 -24.75 28.73 17.89
N GLU A 24 -24.93 30.02 17.58
CA GLU A 24 -24.12 30.72 16.59
C GLU A 24 -22.64 30.76 17.02
N ILE A 25 -22.39 31.12 18.28
CA ILE A 25 -21.05 31.14 18.87
C ILE A 25 -20.41 29.74 18.82
N ILE A 26 -21.16 28.69 19.19
CA ILE A 26 -20.64 27.30 19.17
C ILE A 26 -20.29 26.86 17.76
N ASN A 27 -21.13 27.19 16.76
CA ASN A 27 -20.83 26.86 15.37
C ASN A 27 -19.58 27.57 14.86
N PHE A 28 -19.44 28.85 15.17
CA PHE A 28 -18.25 29.64 14.84
C PHE A 28 -16.99 29.04 15.47
N GLN A 29 -17.04 28.73 16.76
CA GLN A 29 -15.93 28.07 17.47
C GLN A 29 -15.59 26.71 16.86
N TYR A 30 -16.59 25.92 16.47
CA TYR A 30 -16.36 24.62 15.86
C TYR A 30 -15.64 24.74 14.52
N GLU A 31 -16.03 25.69 13.66
CA GLU A 31 -15.34 25.96 12.39
C GLU A 31 -13.89 26.38 12.60
N GLU A 32 -13.65 27.25 13.58
CA GLU A 32 -12.29 27.72 13.91
C GLU A 32 -11.41 26.59 14.45
N ILE A 33 -11.94 25.75 15.33
CA ILE A 33 -11.26 24.54 15.82
C ILE A 33 -10.95 23.57 14.67
N GLN A 34 -11.86 23.40 13.70
CA GLN A 34 -11.57 22.55 12.53
C GLN A 34 -10.41 23.11 11.69
N LYS A 35 -10.42 24.41 11.40
CA LYS A 35 -9.32 25.06 10.65
C LYS A 35 -7.97 24.88 11.34
N LEU A 36 -7.91 25.06 12.66
CA LEU A 36 -6.68 24.88 13.44
C LEU A 36 -6.20 23.42 13.42
N LYS A 37 -7.12 22.45 13.52
CA LYS A 37 -6.77 21.02 13.45
C LYS A 37 -6.22 20.65 12.07
N ASP A 38 -6.81 21.16 11.00
CA ASP A 38 -6.34 20.91 9.64
C ASP A 38 -4.95 21.53 9.40
N GLU A 39 -4.69 22.73 9.93
CA GLU A 39 -3.36 23.35 9.83
C GLU A 39 -2.32 22.58 10.65
N ILE A 40 -2.67 22.08 11.84
CA ILE A 40 -1.78 21.20 12.62
C ILE A 40 -1.48 19.90 11.86
N ALA A 41 -2.49 19.27 11.24
CA ALA A 41 -2.29 18.05 10.46
C ALA A 41 -1.35 18.31 9.28
N ARG A 42 -1.56 19.40 8.54
CA ARG A 42 -0.66 19.83 7.45
C ARG A 42 0.77 20.06 7.94
N LEU A 43 0.95 20.79 9.05
CA LEU A 43 2.28 21.07 9.62
C LEU A 43 2.98 19.80 10.12
N LYS A 44 2.22 18.82 10.65
CA LYS A 44 2.75 17.51 11.05
C LYS A 44 3.00 16.55 9.87
N GLY A 45 2.62 16.92 8.65
CA GLY A 45 2.66 16.02 7.49
C GLY A 45 1.63 14.89 7.57
N GLU A 46 0.63 15.03 8.45
CA GLU A 46 -0.51 14.12 8.54
C GLU A 46 -1.55 14.48 7.47
N LYS A 47 -2.37 13.49 7.08
CA LYS A 47 -3.47 13.74 6.15
C LYS A 47 -4.59 14.46 6.90
N GLY A 48 -5.08 15.57 6.35
CA GLY A 48 -6.24 16.29 6.89
C GLY A 48 -7.51 15.43 6.93
N LYS A 49 -8.57 15.97 7.52
CA LYS A 49 -9.84 15.25 7.71
C LYS A 49 -10.38 14.68 6.39
N PRO A 50 -10.72 13.38 6.30
CA PRO A 50 -11.26 12.79 5.08
C PRO A 50 -12.69 13.26 4.81
N ASP A 51 -12.99 13.60 3.54
CA ASP A 51 -14.35 13.88 3.07
C ASP A 51 -15.11 12.56 2.83
N ILE A 52 -15.83 12.10 3.86
CA ILE A 52 -16.61 10.86 3.82
C ILE A 52 -18.00 11.15 3.26
N LYS A 53 -18.23 10.72 2.02
CA LYS A 53 -19.57 10.77 1.40
C LYS A 53 -20.53 9.79 2.08
N PRO A 54 -21.85 10.09 2.11
CA PRO A 54 -22.85 9.18 2.65
C PRO A 54 -22.89 7.84 1.90
N SER A 55 -23.24 6.77 2.61
CA SER A 55 -23.35 5.42 2.05
C SER A 55 -24.32 5.38 0.86
N ARG A 56 -23.95 4.64 -0.19
CA ARG A 56 -24.78 4.40 -1.39
C ARG A 56 -25.59 3.11 -1.31
N LEU A 57 -25.65 2.46 -0.15
CA LEU A 57 -26.24 1.12 0.03
C LEU A 57 -27.68 0.98 -0.53
N GLU A 58 -28.47 2.05 -0.49
CA GLU A 58 -29.89 2.02 -0.86
C GLU A 58 -30.19 2.56 -2.26
N LYS A 59 -29.17 3.05 -3.00
CA LYS A 59 -29.41 3.61 -4.34
C LYS A 59 -29.28 2.51 -5.38
N PRO A 60 -30.29 2.26 -6.23
CA PRO A 60 -30.13 1.37 -7.37
C PRO A 60 -28.99 1.90 -8.24
N ASP A 61 -28.09 1.01 -8.67
CA ASP A 61 -26.95 1.35 -9.51
C ASP A 61 -27.44 1.87 -10.88
N THR A 62 -27.64 3.19 -10.98
CA THR A 62 -27.95 3.85 -12.27
C THR A 62 -26.70 4.23 -13.04
N SER A 63 -25.50 3.92 -12.53
CA SER A 63 -24.27 4.08 -13.30
C SER A 63 -24.15 2.95 -14.30
N LYS A 64 -24.54 3.21 -15.56
CA LYS A 64 -23.95 2.53 -16.71
C LYS A 64 -22.43 2.61 -16.52
N LYS A 65 -21.79 1.49 -16.20
CA LYS A 65 -20.34 1.36 -16.30
C LYS A 65 -20.00 1.65 -17.76
N LYS A 66 -19.52 2.86 -18.05
CA LYS A 66 -18.82 3.10 -19.31
C LYS A 66 -17.53 2.30 -19.17
N ASP A 67 -17.48 1.15 -19.84
CA ASP A 67 -16.22 0.53 -20.21
C ASP A 67 -15.50 1.51 -21.15
N LYS A 68 -14.84 2.49 -20.55
CA LYS A 68 -13.63 3.04 -21.14
C LYS A 68 -12.50 2.24 -20.52
N GLY A 69 -12.29 1.04 -21.05
CA GLY A 69 -10.97 0.43 -21.02
C GLY A 69 -10.07 1.33 -21.86
N SER A 70 -9.59 2.42 -21.27
CA SER A 70 -8.39 3.06 -21.77
C SER A 70 -7.30 2.00 -21.62
N ASP A 71 -6.68 1.61 -22.73
CA ASP A 71 -5.45 0.81 -22.77
C ASP A 71 -4.26 1.49 -22.07
N GLU A 72 -4.52 2.54 -21.30
CA GLU A 72 -3.62 3.14 -20.34
C GLU A 72 -3.37 2.16 -19.20
N LYS A 73 -2.21 1.52 -19.32
CA LYS A 73 -1.54 0.82 -18.22
C LYS A 73 -1.69 1.64 -16.94
N ARG A 74 -2.30 1.01 -15.91
CA ARG A 74 -2.46 1.59 -14.56
C ARG A 74 -1.18 2.32 -14.13
N PRO A 75 -1.27 3.52 -13.54
CA PRO A 75 -0.08 4.23 -13.04
C PRO A 75 0.77 3.29 -12.16
N GLY A 76 2.05 3.15 -12.51
CA GLY A 76 3.00 2.19 -11.91
C GLY A 76 3.17 0.86 -12.65
N SER A 77 2.44 0.61 -13.74
CA SER A 77 2.58 -0.58 -14.61
C SER A 77 3.74 -0.45 -15.62
N VAL A 78 4.24 0.77 -15.84
CA VAL A 78 5.52 1.01 -16.53
C VAL A 78 6.68 0.69 -15.58
N LYS A 79 6.77 -0.56 -15.12
CA LYS A 79 7.94 -1.01 -14.36
C LYS A 79 9.05 -1.28 -15.34
N ARG A 80 10.21 -0.64 -15.12
CA ARG A 80 11.45 -1.01 -15.80
C ARG A 80 11.71 -2.50 -15.59
N GLN A 81 11.93 -3.24 -16.67
CA GLN A 81 12.43 -4.60 -16.57
C GLN A 81 13.87 -4.54 -16.04
N LYS A 82 14.10 -5.09 -14.84
CA LYS A 82 15.41 -5.05 -14.17
C LYS A 82 16.48 -5.84 -14.93
N THR A 83 16.06 -6.82 -15.73
CA THR A 83 16.93 -7.75 -16.45
C THR A 83 17.18 -7.35 -17.92
N ALA A 84 16.49 -6.33 -18.46
CA ALA A 84 16.55 -6.00 -19.88
C ALA A 84 17.89 -5.43 -20.36
N SER A 85 18.71 -4.89 -19.45
CA SER A 85 20.03 -4.33 -19.76
C SER A 85 21.18 -5.16 -19.20
N LEU A 86 20.94 -6.41 -18.78
CA LEU A 86 21.98 -7.30 -18.25
C LEU A 86 22.63 -8.08 -19.39
N GLU A 87 23.96 -8.10 -19.41
CA GLU A 87 24.75 -8.93 -20.33
C GLU A 87 24.82 -10.37 -19.78
N ILE A 88 24.38 -11.33 -20.59
CA ILE A 88 24.38 -12.75 -20.23
C ILE A 88 25.73 -13.34 -20.63
N HIS A 89 26.55 -13.64 -19.63
CA HIS A 89 27.91 -14.12 -19.84
C HIS A 89 27.97 -15.64 -20.08
N LYS A 90 27.00 -16.38 -19.55
CA LYS A 90 26.95 -17.84 -19.60
C LYS A 90 25.50 -18.32 -19.59
N GLU A 91 25.18 -19.27 -20.46
CA GLU A 91 23.89 -19.96 -20.50
C GLU A 91 24.11 -21.46 -20.29
N GLU A 92 23.36 -22.06 -19.37
CA GLU A 92 23.42 -23.50 -19.09
C GLU A 92 22.03 -24.10 -18.97
N ILE A 93 21.80 -25.22 -19.67
CA ILE A 93 20.56 -25.99 -19.57
C ILE A 93 20.66 -26.92 -18.36
N ILE A 94 19.98 -26.58 -17.26
CA ILE A 94 19.92 -27.46 -16.08
C ILE A 94 18.91 -28.57 -16.29
N LYS A 95 19.40 -29.82 -16.19
CA LYS A 95 18.57 -31.02 -16.15
C LYS A 95 18.25 -31.39 -14.69
N PRO A 96 17.04 -31.86 -14.39
CA PRO A 96 16.70 -32.35 -13.05
C PRO A 96 17.47 -33.65 -12.74
N GLU A 97 17.95 -33.79 -11.49
CA GLU A 97 18.68 -34.97 -11.03
C GLU A 97 17.79 -36.22 -10.91
N VAL A 98 16.54 -36.04 -10.47
CA VAL A 98 15.57 -37.13 -10.28
C VAL A 98 14.28 -36.78 -11.01
N ILE A 99 13.87 -37.65 -11.95
CA ILE A 99 12.60 -37.54 -12.67
C ILE A 99 11.65 -38.64 -12.18
N PRO A 100 10.56 -38.31 -11.47
CA PRO A 100 9.58 -39.31 -11.04
C PRO A 100 8.95 -40.07 -12.22
N PRO A 101 8.67 -41.37 -12.09
CA PRO A 101 8.06 -42.17 -13.15
C PRO A 101 6.68 -41.60 -13.53
N GLY A 102 6.41 -41.50 -14.84
CA GLY A 102 5.18 -40.89 -15.37
C GLY A 102 5.27 -39.38 -15.65
N SER A 103 6.42 -38.76 -15.39
CA SER A 103 6.64 -37.34 -15.72
C SER A 103 6.81 -37.12 -17.23
N VAL A 104 6.21 -36.06 -17.76
CA VAL A 104 6.31 -35.66 -19.18
C VAL A 104 6.99 -34.29 -19.26
N GLN A 105 7.95 -34.14 -20.18
CA GLN A 105 8.62 -32.86 -20.38
C GLN A 105 7.68 -31.85 -21.04
N ARG A 106 7.44 -30.71 -20.38
CA ARG A 106 6.58 -29.63 -20.90
C ARG A 106 7.34 -28.50 -21.61
N GLY A 107 8.63 -28.32 -21.32
CA GLY A 107 9.45 -27.26 -21.90
C GLY A 107 10.54 -26.78 -20.96
N TYR A 108 11.11 -25.62 -21.26
CA TYR A 108 12.13 -24.95 -20.44
C TYR A 108 11.54 -23.74 -19.72
N LYS A 109 12.06 -23.46 -18.53
CA LYS A 109 11.77 -22.23 -17.79
C LYS A 109 13.07 -21.45 -17.65
N GLU A 110 13.11 -20.27 -18.28
CA GLU A 110 14.26 -19.38 -18.19
C GLU A 110 14.36 -18.75 -16.80
N TYR A 111 15.57 -18.71 -16.25
CA TYR A 111 15.90 -17.97 -15.03
C TYR A 111 17.28 -17.35 -15.22
N THR A 112 17.47 -16.14 -14.70
CA THR A 112 18.75 -15.43 -14.72
C THR A 112 19.36 -15.47 -13.32
N VAL A 113 20.60 -15.95 -13.21
CA VAL A 113 21.38 -15.94 -11.96
C VAL A 113 22.48 -14.91 -12.11
N GLN A 114 22.65 -14.06 -11.09
CA GLN A 114 23.72 -13.07 -11.04
C GLN A 114 24.61 -13.38 -9.84
N ASP A 115 25.87 -13.71 -10.11
CA ASP A 115 26.90 -13.80 -9.08
C ASP A 115 27.30 -12.38 -8.65
N ILE A 116 27.46 -12.19 -7.34
CA ILE A 116 27.93 -10.91 -6.79
C ILE A 116 29.46 -10.93 -6.80
N ALA A 117 30.06 -10.45 -7.90
CA ALA A 117 31.50 -10.27 -7.98
C ALA A 117 31.93 -9.02 -7.17
N GLY A 118 32.83 -9.20 -6.21
CA GLY A 118 33.37 -8.12 -5.37
C GLY A 118 33.29 -8.35 -3.86
N ILE A 119 32.67 -9.45 -3.42
CA ILE A 119 32.70 -9.88 -2.02
C ILE A 119 33.78 -10.97 -1.90
N HIS A 120 34.66 -10.85 -0.90
CA HIS A 120 35.80 -11.75 -0.65
C HIS A 120 35.41 -13.24 -0.50
N PHE A 121 34.13 -13.54 -0.31
CA PHE A 121 33.60 -14.86 0.01
C PHE A 121 32.95 -15.51 -1.21
N GLY A 122 33.31 -16.76 -1.49
CA GLY A 122 32.75 -17.53 -2.61
C GLY A 122 31.26 -17.88 -2.48
N PRO A 123 30.63 -18.37 -3.56
CA PRO A 123 29.17 -18.59 -3.64
C PRO A 123 28.64 -19.59 -2.59
N ASN A 124 29.44 -20.59 -2.22
CA ASN A 124 29.07 -21.58 -1.21
C ASN A 124 28.87 -20.95 0.18
N LEU A 125 29.75 -20.02 0.56
CA LEU A 125 29.66 -19.36 1.85
C LEU A 125 28.50 -18.36 1.90
N GLN A 126 28.26 -17.66 0.79
CA GLN A 126 27.11 -16.77 0.66
C GLN A 126 25.79 -17.54 0.78
N ASN A 127 25.66 -18.67 0.07
CA ASN A 127 24.48 -19.53 0.15
C ASN A 127 24.25 -20.05 1.58
N PHE A 128 25.32 -20.48 2.26
CA PHE A 128 25.25 -20.92 3.65
C PHE A 128 24.75 -19.81 4.58
N ILE A 129 25.33 -18.60 4.51
CA ILE A 129 24.93 -17.47 5.36
C ILE A 129 23.48 -17.07 5.10
N LEU A 130 23.07 -16.97 3.83
CA LEU A 130 21.70 -16.62 3.46
C LEU A 130 20.70 -17.69 3.93
N TYR A 131 21.04 -18.96 3.79
CA TYR A 131 20.22 -20.07 4.29
C TYR A 131 20.05 -19.97 5.81
N GLN A 132 21.15 -19.81 6.55
CA GLN A 132 21.10 -19.75 8.01
C GLN A 132 20.30 -18.56 8.53
N HIS A 133 20.46 -17.39 7.91
CA HIS A 133 19.76 -16.18 8.34
C HIS A 133 18.26 -16.20 7.99
N TYR A 134 17.90 -16.60 6.78
CA TYR A 134 16.51 -16.50 6.31
C TYR A 134 15.65 -17.74 6.57
N HIS A 135 16.22 -18.95 6.45
CA HIS A 135 15.46 -20.19 6.61
C HIS A 135 15.59 -20.78 8.01
N SER A 136 16.77 -20.65 8.63
CA SER A 136 17.03 -21.19 9.97
C SER A 136 16.97 -20.13 11.08
N HIS A 137 16.68 -18.87 10.73
CA HIS A 137 16.56 -17.73 11.66
C HIS A 137 17.73 -17.56 12.64
N VAL A 138 18.93 -17.95 12.22
CA VAL A 138 20.15 -17.78 13.00
C VAL A 138 20.54 -16.30 12.97
N THR A 139 20.85 -15.75 14.14
CA THR A 139 21.22 -14.33 14.24
C THR A 139 22.62 -14.07 13.68
N GLN A 140 22.79 -12.91 13.04
CA GLN A 140 24.06 -12.49 12.42
C GLN A 140 25.31 -12.63 13.32
N PRO A 141 25.30 -12.23 14.62
CA PRO A 141 26.48 -12.39 15.48
C PRO A 141 26.87 -13.85 15.71
N LEU A 142 25.90 -14.77 15.77
CA LEU A 142 26.17 -16.19 15.95
C LEU A 142 26.75 -16.81 14.66
N ILE A 143 26.28 -16.38 13.50
CA ILE A 143 26.84 -16.80 12.20
C ILE A 143 28.29 -16.33 12.08
N ALA A 144 28.60 -15.10 12.49
CA ALA A 144 29.94 -14.54 12.43
C ALA A 144 30.96 -15.28 13.32
N GLN A 145 30.51 -15.95 14.39
CA GLN A 145 31.37 -16.80 15.23
C GLN A 145 31.73 -18.14 14.57
N GLN A 146 30.99 -18.55 13.53
CA GLN A 146 31.15 -19.83 12.83
C GLN A 146 31.95 -19.73 11.52
N LEU A 147 32.35 -18.51 11.14
CA LEU A 147 33.11 -18.17 9.94
C LEU A 147 34.55 -17.85 10.28
#